data_AF-A0A8T1QAK2-F1
#
_entry.id   AF-A0A8T1QAK2-F1
#
_cell.length_a   1.000
_cell.length_b   1.000
_cell.length_c   1.000
_cell.angle_alpha   90.00
_cell.angle_beta   90.00
_cell.angle_gamma   90.00
#
_symmetry.space_group_name_H-M   'P 1'
#
loop_
_entity.id
_entity.type
_entity.pdbx_description
1 polymer ?
#
loop_
_entity_poly.entity_id
_entity_poly.type
_entity_poly.pdbx_seq_one_letter_code
_entity_poly.pdbx_strand_id
1 'polypeptide(L)'
;MLTPCRGQSHHGSVGFRQLLKVVPFEAYSLPLVPSCIHCRAKRFHHETTGFCCADGTISLATNDVPDQLYALFTSNTDESTHFRTYIRTYNNKFAFTSFGVKFDKDLCRRNRGIYTFRTQGQIYHYINDLVPSNRRPSYLQLYFYDTEHELENRISDSNRMDPSIVTQLIDILRINPYSIFFRSLGDLPDLENQIIHIRSDTGLDQRVFNAPTSSQVAAIWVENDDEDQLRGRDIFVFNHSGGSHIVQYYFGCYDPLRYPLLFPFGDVGWHQGIERISRGRRSTYNETNGSINPQQSVSAEELLAREQRG
;
A
#
# COMPACT_ATOMS: atom_id res chain seq x y z
N MET A 1 -28.97 -10.58 -29.95
CA MET A 1 -29.81 -9.48 -30.48
C MET A 1 -30.31 -8.66 -29.31
N LEU A 2 -29.62 -7.58 -29.01
CA LEU A 2 -30.09 -6.50 -28.15
C LEU A 2 -29.66 -5.18 -28.79
N THR A 3 -30.60 -4.24 -28.78
CA THR A 3 -30.74 -3.05 -29.61
C THR A 3 -29.73 -1.96 -29.24
N PRO A 4 -29.24 -1.15 -30.19
CA PRO A 4 -28.34 -0.04 -29.90
C PRO A 4 -29.12 1.17 -29.37
N CYS A 5 -28.61 1.81 -28.32
CA CYS A 5 -29.02 3.15 -27.91
C CYS A 5 -28.78 4.13 -29.06
N ARG A 6 -29.86 4.70 -29.62
CA ARG A 6 -29.79 5.82 -30.55
C ARG A 6 -29.31 7.07 -29.81
N GLY A 7 -27.99 7.23 -29.73
CA GLY A 7 -27.38 8.54 -29.53
C GLY A 7 -27.69 9.40 -30.75
N GLN A 8 -28.38 10.51 -30.53
CA GLN A 8 -28.58 11.53 -31.56
C GLN A 8 -27.22 11.95 -32.13
N SER A 9 -27.11 11.87 -33.44
CA SER A 9 -25.97 12.28 -34.23
C SER A 9 -25.80 13.80 -34.16
N HIS A 10 -25.03 14.28 -33.18
CA HIS A 10 -24.36 15.57 -33.33
C HIS A 10 -23.06 15.35 -34.10
N HIS A 11 -23.10 15.76 -35.37
CA HIS A 11 -21.94 15.94 -36.23
C HIS A 11 -20.85 16.73 -35.50
N GLY A 12 -19.70 16.09 -35.32
CA GLY A 12 -18.54 16.70 -34.70
C GLY A 12 -17.44 15.69 -34.48
N SER A 13 -17.03 14.97 -35.53
CA SER A 13 -15.78 14.20 -35.53
C SER A 13 -14.59 15.18 -35.51
N VAL A 14 -14.40 15.87 -34.39
CA VAL A 14 -13.16 16.54 -34.07
C VAL A 14 -12.18 15.42 -33.76
N GLY A 15 -11.44 15.00 -34.79
CA GLY A 15 -10.48 13.92 -34.67
C GLY A 15 -9.55 14.19 -33.48
N PHE A 16 -9.21 13.17 -32.72
CA PHE A 16 -8.33 13.23 -31.55
C PHE A 16 -7.03 14.03 -31.81
N ARG A 17 -6.59 14.11 -33.08
CA ARG A 17 -5.47 14.94 -33.56
C ARG A 17 -5.66 16.46 -33.43
N GLN A 18 -6.89 16.95 -33.35
CA GLN A 18 -7.20 18.37 -33.26
C GLN A 18 -7.06 18.90 -31.82
N LEU A 19 -7.30 18.05 -30.82
CA LEU A 19 -7.07 18.35 -29.39
C LEU A 19 -5.59 18.53 -29.05
N LEU A 20 -4.68 17.95 -29.84
CA LEU A 20 -3.23 18.12 -29.69
C LEU A 20 -2.67 19.37 -30.40
N LYS A 21 -3.50 20.13 -31.15
CA LYS A 21 -3.03 21.34 -31.84
C LYS A 21 -2.75 22.51 -30.88
N VAL A 22 -3.33 22.47 -29.69
CA VAL A 22 -3.13 23.47 -28.64
C VAL A 22 -2.86 22.72 -27.35
N VAL A 23 -1.59 22.37 -27.14
CA VAL A 23 -1.13 21.93 -25.81
C VAL A 23 -0.84 23.21 -25.02
N PRO A 24 -1.60 23.52 -23.95
CA PRO A 24 -1.34 24.71 -23.16
C PRO A 24 0.09 24.64 -22.59
N PHE A 25 0.83 25.74 -22.74
CA PHE A 25 2.20 25.88 -22.23
C PHE A 25 2.24 26.03 -20.71
N GLU A 26 1.10 26.35 -20.09
CA GLU A 26 0.95 26.48 -18.65
C GLU A 26 0.07 25.34 -18.12
N ALA A 27 0.46 24.80 -16.97
CA ALA A 27 -0.35 23.79 -16.29
C ALA A 27 -1.66 24.41 -15.79
N TYR A 28 -2.79 23.79 -16.13
CA TYR A 28 -4.07 24.17 -15.55
C TYR A 28 -4.01 23.97 -14.03
N SER A 29 -4.00 25.07 -13.29
CA SER A 29 -3.95 25.05 -11.84
C SER A 29 -5.37 24.99 -11.30
N LEU A 30 -5.69 23.90 -10.61
CA LEU A 30 -6.98 23.76 -9.93
C LEU A 30 -7.08 24.79 -8.79
N PRO A 31 -8.25 25.40 -8.56
CA PRO A 31 -8.46 26.27 -7.41
C PRO A 31 -8.13 25.56 -6.09
N LEU A 32 -7.55 26.30 -5.15
CA LEU A 32 -7.29 25.78 -3.80
C LEU A 32 -8.61 25.57 -3.06
N VAL A 33 -8.76 24.41 -2.44
CA VAL A 33 -9.89 24.07 -1.57
C VAL A 33 -9.38 23.99 -0.13
N PRO A 34 -10.11 24.55 0.86
CA PRO A 34 -9.74 24.38 2.26
C PRO A 34 -9.62 22.91 2.66
N SER A 35 -8.66 22.60 3.53
CA SER A 35 -8.54 21.26 4.11
C SER A 35 -9.81 20.83 4.82
N CYS A 36 -10.04 19.53 4.93
CA CYS A 36 -11.19 18.99 5.64
C CYS A 36 -11.21 19.47 7.11
N ILE A 37 -12.36 19.94 7.59
CA ILE A 37 -12.52 20.43 8.96
C ILE A 37 -12.42 19.31 10.01
N HIS A 38 -12.67 18.05 9.62
CA HIS A 38 -12.69 16.91 10.52
C HIS A 38 -11.31 16.24 10.64
N CYS A 39 -10.72 15.84 9.50
CA CYS A 39 -9.45 15.10 9.49
C CYS A 39 -8.24 15.90 8.98
N ARG A 40 -8.42 17.18 8.61
CA ARG A 40 -7.37 18.08 8.06
C ARG A 40 -6.74 17.61 6.74
N ALA A 41 -7.27 16.56 6.11
CA ALA A 41 -6.83 16.10 4.80
C ALA A 41 -6.91 17.24 3.77
N LYS A 42 -5.87 17.35 2.93
CA LYS A 42 -5.88 18.23 1.76
C LYS A 42 -6.94 17.73 0.79
N ARG A 43 -7.61 18.65 0.11
CA ARG A 43 -8.70 18.34 -0.82
C ARG A 43 -8.41 18.90 -2.21
N PHE A 44 -8.78 18.16 -3.25
CA PHE A 44 -8.75 18.63 -4.63
C PHE A 44 -10.05 19.37 -4.99
N HIS A 45 -9.95 20.29 -5.95
CA HIS A 45 -11.10 20.95 -6.53
C HIS A 45 -12.05 19.90 -7.15
N HIS A 46 -13.32 19.94 -6.74
CA HIS A 46 -14.38 18.96 -7.03
C HIS A 46 -14.44 17.68 -6.17
N GLU A 47 -13.57 17.49 -5.19
CA GLU A 47 -13.77 16.41 -4.22
C GLU A 47 -14.98 16.70 -3.32
N THR A 48 -15.81 15.68 -3.11
CA THR A 48 -16.94 15.76 -2.17
C THR A 48 -16.44 15.97 -0.73
N THR A 49 -17.27 16.53 0.14
CA THR A 49 -16.94 16.72 1.57
C THR A 49 -16.67 15.39 2.28
N GLY A 50 -17.33 14.33 1.80
CA GLY A 50 -17.19 12.97 2.31
C GLY A 50 -15.94 12.21 1.83
N PHE A 51 -15.19 12.70 0.85
CA PHE A 51 -14.15 11.90 0.18
C PHE A 51 -13.05 11.39 1.12
N CYS A 52 -12.64 12.18 2.12
CA CYS A 52 -11.50 11.86 2.99
C CYS A 52 -11.87 11.12 4.28
N CYS A 53 -13.03 11.38 4.87
CA CYS A 53 -13.43 10.84 6.19
C CYS A 53 -14.93 10.61 6.30
N ALA A 54 -15.62 10.48 5.16
CA ALA A 54 -17.07 10.39 5.09
C ALA A 54 -17.77 11.46 5.96
N ASP A 55 -17.34 12.72 5.79
CA ASP A 55 -17.90 13.89 6.47
C ASP A 55 -17.76 13.84 8.00
N GLY A 56 -16.62 13.32 8.46
CA GLY A 56 -16.30 13.17 9.89
C GLY A 56 -17.01 12.00 10.56
N THR A 57 -17.52 11.03 9.79
CA THR A 57 -18.01 9.75 10.33
C THR A 57 -16.89 8.73 10.45
N ILE A 58 -15.81 8.85 9.69
CA ILE A 58 -14.58 8.06 9.87
C ILE A 58 -13.58 8.89 10.67
N SER A 59 -13.10 8.34 11.78
CA SER A 59 -11.97 8.86 12.54
C SER A 59 -10.91 7.77 12.61
N LEU A 60 -9.72 8.08 12.12
CA LEU A 60 -8.53 7.23 12.19
C LEU A 60 -7.57 7.82 13.22
N ALA A 61 -6.73 7.00 13.83
CA ALA A 61 -5.62 7.55 14.59
C ALA A 61 -4.64 8.26 13.67
N THR A 62 -3.91 9.22 14.24
CA THR A 62 -2.80 9.82 13.51
C THR A 62 -1.64 8.85 13.59
N ASN A 63 -1.07 8.49 12.44
CA ASN A 63 0.15 7.69 12.42
C ASN A 63 1.29 8.56 12.95
N ASP A 64 1.84 8.17 14.10
CA ASP A 64 3.07 8.79 14.60
C ASP A 64 4.24 8.45 13.67
N VAL A 65 5.24 9.31 13.64
CA VAL A 65 6.45 9.13 12.81
C VAL A 65 7.67 9.41 13.68
N PRO A 66 8.69 8.52 13.71
CA PRO A 66 9.93 8.78 14.43
C PRO A 66 10.60 10.09 13.99
N ASP A 67 11.12 10.88 14.93
CA ASP A 67 11.68 12.22 14.66
C ASP A 67 12.73 12.24 13.55
N GLN A 68 13.60 11.23 13.50
CA GLN A 68 14.63 11.09 12.46
C GLN A 68 14.00 10.92 11.07
N LEU A 69 12.95 10.10 10.96
CA LEU A 69 12.22 9.89 9.71
C LEU A 69 11.42 11.14 9.33
N TYR A 70 10.80 11.79 10.30
CA TYR A 70 10.11 13.06 10.11
C TYR A 70 11.07 14.14 9.56
N ALA A 71 12.27 14.24 10.11
CA ALA A 71 13.30 15.14 9.63
C ALA A 71 13.68 14.87 8.16
N LEU A 72 13.83 13.60 7.76
CA LEU A 72 14.06 13.24 6.36
C LEU A 72 12.90 13.69 5.45
N PHE A 73 11.66 13.62 5.94
CA PHE A 73 10.48 14.08 5.21
C PHE A 73 10.36 15.60 5.09
N THR A 74 10.78 16.38 6.10
CA THR A 74 10.42 17.81 6.17
C THR A 74 11.59 18.78 6.12
N SER A 75 12.79 18.36 6.51
CA SER A 75 13.95 19.25 6.62
C SER A 75 14.49 19.67 5.25
N ASN A 76 15.18 20.81 5.20
CA ASN A 76 15.76 21.35 3.97
C ASN A 76 17.27 21.05 3.84
N THR A 77 17.76 20.00 4.49
CA THR A 77 19.14 19.55 4.31
C THR A 77 19.34 18.89 2.95
N ASP A 78 20.58 18.82 2.46
CA ASP A 78 20.91 18.10 1.22
C ASP A 78 20.50 16.63 1.30
N GLU A 79 20.75 16.01 2.46
CA GLU A 79 20.33 14.65 2.78
C GLU A 79 18.81 14.46 2.66
N SER A 80 18.02 15.31 3.30
CA SER A 80 16.55 15.22 3.27
C SER A 80 16.00 15.48 1.86
N THR A 81 16.64 16.40 1.12
CA THR A 81 16.31 16.68 -0.27
C THR A 81 16.63 15.48 -1.18
N HIS A 82 17.76 14.83 -0.96
CA HIS A 82 18.16 13.61 -1.64
C HIS A 82 17.18 12.46 -1.33
N PHE A 83 16.86 12.25 -0.05
CA PHE A 83 15.87 11.28 0.40
C PHE A 83 14.54 11.47 -0.32
N ARG A 84 13.95 12.68 -0.26
CA ARG A 84 12.67 12.98 -0.93
C ARG A 84 12.73 12.79 -2.45
N THR A 85 13.86 13.11 -3.07
CA THR A 85 14.07 12.92 -4.51
C THR A 85 13.99 11.45 -4.91
N TYR A 86 14.52 10.55 -4.07
CA TYR A 86 14.60 9.11 -4.32
C TYR A 86 13.72 8.26 -3.40
N ILE A 87 12.73 8.86 -2.73
CA ILE A 87 11.98 8.21 -1.65
C ILE A 87 11.30 6.90 -2.07
N ARG A 88 10.83 6.81 -3.31
CA ARG A 88 10.24 5.58 -3.86
C ARG A 88 11.27 4.45 -3.94
N THR A 89 12.51 4.77 -4.30
CA THR A 89 13.62 3.81 -4.33
C THR A 89 13.96 3.34 -2.92
N TYR A 90 14.07 4.26 -1.96
CA TYR A 90 14.27 3.91 -0.55
C TYR A 90 13.13 3.02 -0.03
N ASN A 91 11.88 3.45 -0.17
CA ASN A 91 10.73 2.65 0.28
C ASN A 91 10.71 1.25 -0.34
N ASN A 92 10.97 1.13 -1.65
CA ASN A 92 11.02 -0.17 -2.31
C ASN A 92 12.11 -1.10 -1.74
N LYS A 93 13.23 -0.55 -1.28
CA LYS A 93 14.30 -1.34 -0.66
C LYS A 93 13.96 -1.80 0.75
N PHE A 94 13.01 -1.17 1.42
CA PHE A 94 12.50 -1.58 2.73
C PHE A 94 11.13 -2.28 2.68
N ALA A 95 10.47 -2.35 1.52
CA ALA A 95 9.19 -3.04 1.40
C ALA A 95 9.33 -4.55 1.67
N PHE A 96 8.35 -5.13 2.36
CA PHE A 96 8.25 -6.57 2.60
C PHE A 96 7.67 -7.31 1.39
N THR A 97 6.89 -6.59 0.58
CA THR A 97 6.21 -7.14 -0.61
C THR A 97 6.83 -6.64 -1.91
N SER A 98 6.88 -7.51 -2.91
CA SER A 98 7.22 -7.17 -4.28
C SER A 98 6.02 -6.57 -5.02
N PHE A 99 6.31 -5.73 -6.02
CA PHE A 99 5.29 -5.04 -6.81
C PHE A 99 5.16 -5.69 -8.17
N GLY A 100 4.14 -6.53 -8.35
CA GLY A 100 3.92 -7.18 -9.63
C GLY A 100 2.93 -6.38 -10.44
N VAL A 101 3.48 -5.52 -11.31
CA VAL A 101 2.70 -4.78 -12.30
C VAL A 101 3.35 -4.91 -13.67
N LYS A 102 2.54 -5.19 -14.69
CA LYS A 102 2.94 -5.00 -16.08
C LYS A 102 2.80 -3.52 -16.40
N PHE A 103 3.93 -2.82 -16.48
CA PHE A 103 3.98 -1.43 -16.90
C PHE A 103 4.81 -1.25 -18.16
N ASP A 104 4.45 -0.24 -18.93
CA ASP A 104 5.17 0.12 -20.15
C ASP A 104 6.49 0.82 -19.79
N LYS A 105 7.61 0.10 -19.98
CA LYS A 105 8.95 0.59 -19.62
C LYS A 105 9.38 1.80 -20.44
N ASP A 106 8.82 2.04 -21.62
CA ASP A 106 9.21 3.16 -22.47
C ASP A 106 8.45 4.43 -22.08
N LEU A 107 7.18 4.30 -21.72
CA LEU A 107 6.37 5.41 -21.17
C LEU A 107 6.77 5.79 -19.75
N CYS A 108 7.22 4.83 -18.94
CA CYS A 108 7.62 5.07 -17.55
C CYS A 108 9.02 5.69 -17.40
N ARG A 109 9.70 6.03 -18.51
CA ARG A 109 10.97 6.76 -18.45
C ARG A 109 10.70 8.26 -18.38
N ARG A 110 11.33 8.95 -17.43
CA ARG A 110 11.30 10.42 -17.31
C ARG A 110 12.22 11.09 -18.33
N ASN A 111 12.18 10.66 -19.59
CA ASN A 111 13.07 11.17 -20.64
C ASN A 111 12.31 11.89 -21.77
N ARG A 112 10.97 11.80 -21.85
CA ARG A 112 10.15 12.53 -22.83
C ARG A 112 8.78 12.94 -22.27
N GLY A 113 8.48 14.24 -22.26
CA GLY A 113 7.16 14.78 -21.95
C GLY A 113 6.72 14.64 -20.48
N ILE A 114 5.41 14.69 -20.25
CA ILE A 114 4.79 14.49 -18.94
C ILE A 114 5.00 13.03 -18.53
N TYR A 115 5.59 12.81 -17.35
CA TYR A 115 5.81 11.48 -16.81
C TYR A 115 4.49 10.71 -16.77
N THR A 116 4.42 9.62 -17.51
CA THR A 116 3.21 8.81 -17.64
C THR A 116 3.50 7.41 -17.12
N PHE A 117 2.97 7.10 -15.94
CA PHE A 117 2.99 5.73 -15.42
C PHE A 117 1.75 5.00 -15.94
N ARG A 118 1.95 4.11 -16.92
CA ARG A 118 0.86 3.31 -17.49
C ARG A 118 0.97 1.86 -17.03
N THR A 119 -0.04 1.43 -16.31
CA THR A 119 -0.22 0.04 -15.90
C THR A 119 -1.33 -0.60 -16.72
N GLN A 120 -1.21 -1.90 -16.98
CA GLN A 120 -2.29 -2.69 -17.57
C GLN A 120 -2.66 -3.83 -16.63
N GLY A 121 -3.95 -3.91 -16.29
CA GLY A 121 -4.46 -4.86 -15.31
C GLY A 121 -4.40 -4.31 -13.88
N GLN A 122 -4.59 -5.21 -12.91
CA GLN A 122 -4.62 -4.88 -11.50
C GLN A 122 -3.21 -4.77 -10.91
N ILE A 123 -3.06 -3.92 -9.90
CA ILE A 123 -1.82 -3.79 -9.12
C ILE A 123 -1.83 -4.86 -8.04
N TYR A 124 -0.78 -5.68 -8.02
CA TYR A 124 -0.65 -6.77 -7.05
C TYR A 124 0.61 -6.58 -6.20
N HIS A 125 0.45 -6.78 -4.90
CA HIS A 125 1.56 -6.91 -3.96
C HIS A 125 1.76 -8.39 -3.69
N TYR A 126 3.00 -8.84 -3.82
CA TYR A 126 3.35 -10.24 -3.69
C TYR A 126 4.29 -10.44 -2.52
N ILE A 127 4.00 -11.44 -1.70
CA ILE A 127 4.96 -12.01 -0.78
C ILE A 127 5.68 -13.14 -1.51
N ASN A 128 7.00 -12.99 -1.61
CA ASN A 128 7.86 -13.99 -2.24
C ASN A 128 8.06 -15.19 -1.29
N ASP A 129 8.50 -16.31 -1.85
CA ASP A 129 8.93 -17.48 -1.06
C ASP A 129 9.99 -17.09 -0.03
N LEU A 130 10.08 -17.84 1.05
CA LEU A 130 11.03 -17.55 2.12
C LEU A 130 12.47 -17.67 1.61
N VAL A 131 12.77 -18.68 0.78
CA VAL A 131 14.12 -18.93 0.27
C VAL A 131 14.41 -18.12 -1.03
N PRO A 132 15.54 -17.40 -1.12
CA PRO A 132 15.91 -16.67 -2.33
C PRO A 132 16.23 -17.61 -3.51
N SER A 133 15.51 -17.47 -4.63
CA SER A 133 15.69 -18.34 -5.80
C SER A 133 17.08 -18.22 -6.46
N ASN A 134 17.72 -17.06 -6.38
CA ASN A 134 19.00 -16.75 -7.05
C ASN A 134 20.13 -16.38 -6.08
N ARG A 135 20.07 -16.85 -4.82
CA ARG A 135 21.01 -16.50 -3.73
C ARG A 135 21.14 -15.00 -3.41
N ARG A 136 20.34 -14.14 -4.03
CA ARG A 136 20.23 -12.71 -3.69
C ARG A 136 18.90 -12.46 -2.99
N PRO A 137 18.90 -12.08 -1.71
CA PRO A 137 17.68 -11.79 -0.99
C PRO A 137 16.97 -10.57 -1.56
N SER A 138 15.64 -10.58 -1.53
CA SER A 138 14.80 -9.47 -1.97
C SER A 138 13.61 -9.26 -1.04
N TYR A 139 13.19 -8.01 -0.89
CA TYR A 139 12.03 -7.61 -0.08
C TYR A 139 12.11 -8.16 1.35
N LEU A 140 11.11 -8.92 1.82
CA LEU A 140 11.11 -9.51 3.17
C LEU A 140 12.37 -10.35 3.48
N GLN A 141 12.99 -10.98 2.47
CA GLN A 141 14.16 -11.84 2.67
C GLN A 141 15.37 -11.03 3.17
N LEU A 142 15.43 -9.73 2.87
CA LEU A 142 16.49 -8.82 3.34
C LEU A 142 16.52 -8.65 4.87
N TYR A 143 15.49 -9.12 5.57
CA TYR A 143 15.39 -9.00 7.02
C TYR A 143 15.99 -10.20 7.76
N PHE A 144 16.19 -11.35 7.11
CA PHE A 144 16.70 -12.57 7.76
C PHE A 144 17.76 -13.34 6.96
N TYR A 145 18.04 -12.97 5.72
CA TYR A 145 19.19 -13.48 4.98
C TYR A 145 20.35 -12.50 5.00
N ASP A 146 21.53 -12.98 5.40
CA ASP A 146 22.79 -12.23 5.37
C ASP A 146 22.64 -10.82 5.98
N THR A 147 22.16 -10.80 7.23
CA THR A 147 21.92 -9.57 7.98
C THR A 147 23.21 -8.84 8.35
N GLU A 148 24.36 -9.53 8.35
CA GLU A 148 25.68 -8.91 8.55
C GLU A 148 26.01 -7.91 7.44
N HIS A 149 25.61 -8.20 6.19
CA HIS A 149 25.82 -7.34 5.03
C HIS A 149 24.53 -6.64 4.57
N GLU A 150 23.58 -6.39 5.47
CA GLU A 150 22.26 -5.83 5.13
C GLU A 150 22.35 -4.51 4.34
N LEU A 151 23.23 -3.59 4.75
CA LEU A 151 23.45 -2.32 4.07
C LEU A 151 23.89 -2.55 2.62
N GLU A 152 24.90 -3.39 2.41
CA GLU A 152 25.46 -3.74 1.10
C GLU A 152 24.41 -4.41 0.23
N ASN A 153 23.66 -5.35 0.79
CA ASN A 153 22.56 -6.05 0.12
C ASN A 153 21.47 -5.08 -0.34
N ARG A 154 21.08 -4.10 0.50
CA ARG A 154 20.08 -3.08 0.14
C ARG A 154 20.58 -2.15 -0.98
N ILE A 155 21.85 -1.73 -0.97
CA ILE A 155 22.39 -0.77 -1.97
C ILE A 155 22.93 -1.41 -3.26
N SER A 156 23.20 -2.72 -3.27
CA SER A 156 23.85 -3.47 -4.35
C SER A 156 23.38 -3.15 -5.76
N ASP A 157 22.06 -2.99 -5.96
CA ASP A 157 21.45 -2.74 -7.28
C ASP A 157 21.10 -1.26 -7.54
N SER A 158 21.54 -0.30 -6.70
CA SER A 158 21.21 1.12 -6.87
C SER A 158 22.34 2.07 -6.52
N ASN A 159 22.95 2.65 -7.54
CA ASN A 159 24.01 3.68 -7.41
C ASN A 159 23.47 5.06 -6.98
N ARG A 160 22.18 5.19 -6.68
CA ARG A 160 21.51 6.47 -6.39
C ARG A 160 21.13 6.63 -4.92
N MET A 161 21.39 5.62 -4.10
CA MET A 161 21.06 5.68 -2.68
C MET A 161 22.29 6.11 -1.91
N ASP A 162 22.08 7.03 -0.98
CA ASP A 162 23.05 7.41 0.03
C ASP A 162 23.10 6.32 1.13
N PRO A 163 24.27 5.70 1.38
CA PRO A 163 24.42 4.70 2.43
C PRO A 163 24.06 5.21 3.83
N SER A 164 24.32 6.48 4.14
CA SER A 164 24.02 7.07 5.46
C SER A 164 22.51 7.11 5.74
N ILE A 165 21.71 7.43 4.73
CA ILE A 165 20.24 7.38 4.80
C ILE A 165 19.79 5.93 4.96
N VAL A 166 20.37 4.98 4.22
CA VAL A 166 19.99 3.56 4.34
C VAL A 166 20.27 3.04 5.75
N THR A 167 21.41 3.35 6.34
CA THR A 167 21.73 2.99 7.73
C THR A 167 20.71 3.55 8.71
N GLN A 168 20.38 4.85 8.60
CA GLN A 168 19.34 5.47 9.44
C GLN A 168 17.98 4.78 9.29
N LEU A 169 17.57 4.44 8.06
CA LEU A 169 16.31 3.75 7.81
C LEU A 169 16.29 2.32 8.35
N ILE A 170 17.42 1.60 8.30
CA ILE A 170 17.56 0.27 8.94
C ILE A 170 17.27 0.41 10.44
N ASP A 171 17.89 1.39 11.10
CA ASP A 171 17.75 1.60 12.54
C ASP A 171 16.34 2.07 12.93
N ILE A 172 15.78 3.03 12.20
CA ILE A 172 14.40 3.51 12.40
C ILE A 172 13.40 2.35 12.31
N LEU A 173 13.55 1.48 11.30
CA LEU A 173 12.63 0.35 11.09
C LEU A 173 12.91 -0.86 11.99
N ARG A 174 13.85 -0.79 12.94
CA ARG A 174 13.99 -1.84 13.97
C ARG A 174 12.80 -1.90 14.92
N ILE A 175 12.07 -0.79 15.07
CA ILE A 175 10.86 -0.72 15.92
C ILE A 175 9.61 -1.25 15.20
N ASN A 176 9.67 -1.44 13.88
CA ASN A 176 8.53 -1.88 13.08
C ASN A 176 8.19 -3.34 13.44
N PRO A 177 6.94 -3.68 13.78
CA PRO A 177 6.57 -5.03 14.24
C PRO A 177 6.80 -6.11 13.18
N TYR A 178 6.60 -5.80 11.89
CA TYR A 178 6.91 -6.73 10.80
C TYR A 178 8.43 -6.92 10.69
N SER A 179 9.22 -5.84 10.77
CA SER A 179 10.69 -5.92 10.79
C SER A 179 11.21 -6.76 11.95
N ILE A 180 10.67 -6.56 13.17
CA ILE A 180 11.00 -7.36 14.36
C ILE A 180 10.69 -8.84 14.10
N PHE A 181 9.49 -9.14 13.62
CA PHE A 181 9.08 -10.51 13.33
C PHE A 181 9.99 -11.16 12.27
N PHE A 182 10.15 -10.53 11.10
CA PHE A 182 10.95 -11.12 10.02
C PHE A 182 12.42 -11.28 10.41
N ARG A 183 12.99 -10.35 11.20
CA ARG A 183 14.36 -10.50 11.72
C ARG A 183 14.51 -11.68 12.66
N SER A 184 13.50 -11.97 13.47
CA SER A 184 13.52 -13.13 14.37
C SER A 184 13.60 -14.47 13.62
N LEU A 185 13.26 -14.49 12.33
CA LEU A 185 13.40 -15.68 11.48
C LEU A 185 14.85 -16.02 11.16
N GLY A 186 15.77 -15.05 11.23
CA GLY A 186 17.19 -15.28 10.93
C GLY A 186 17.86 -16.24 11.92
N ASP A 187 17.34 -16.32 13.15
CA ASP A 187 17.83 -17.20 14.21
C ASP A 187 17.15 -18.58 14.21
N LEU A 188 16.14 -18.79 13.37
CA LEU A 188 15.38 -20.04 13.35
C LEU A 188 16.11 -21.13 12.57
N PRO A 189 16.37 -22.30 13.19
CA PRO A 189 16.82 -23.45 12.44
C PRO A 189 15.69 -23.92 11.51
N ASP A 190 16.07 -24.43 10.34
CA ASP A 190 15.14 -25.11 9.44
C ASP A 190 13.96 -24.23 8.97
N LEU A 191 14.24 -22.96 8.66
CA LEU A 191 13.23 -22.03 8.11
C LEU A 191 12.58 -22.57 6.82
N GLU A 192 13.27 -23.47 6.11
CA GLU A 192 12.75 -24.16 4.93
C GLU A 192 11.54 -25.06 5.23
N ASN A 193 11.34 -25.50 6.47
CA ASN A 193 10.16 -26.31 6.83
C ASN A 193 9.10 -25.52 7.61
N GLN A 194 9.23 -24.20 7.70
CA GLN A 194 8.30 -23.35 8.45
C GLN A 194 7.21 -22.75 7.56
N ILE A 195 6.02 -22.60 8.12
CA ILE A 195 4.92 -21.83 7.55
C ILE A 195 4.80 -20.53 8.33
N ILE A 196 4.79 -19.40 7.63
CA ILE A 196 4.60 -18.10 8.25
C ILE A 196 3.16 -17.65 8.06
N HIS A 197 2.50 -17.37 9.17
CA HIS A 197 1.18 -16.76 9.20
C HIS A 197 1.31 -15.25 9.40
N ILE A 198 0.89 -14.47 8.40
CA ILE A 198 0.79 -13.01 8.49
C ILE A 198 -0.69 -12.66 8.58
N ARG A 199 -1.03 -11.91 9.62
CA ARG A 199 -2.41 -11.51 9.86
C ARG A 199 -2.85 -10.45 8.86
N SER A 200 -4.02 -10.63 8.28
CA SER A 200 -4.61 -9.69 7.32
C SER A 200 -5.13 -8.41 7.97
N ASP A 201 -5.64 -8.53 9.20
CA ASP A 201 -6.17 -7.45 10.02
C ASP A 201 -5.85 -7.77 11.48
N THR A 202 -5.14 -6.87 12.19
CA THR A 202 -4.80 -7.09 13.59
C THR A 202 -6.02 -7.00 14.52
N GLY A 203 -7.18 -6.57 14.02
CA GLY A 203 -8.41 -6.40 14.78
C GLY A 203 -8.31 -5.29 15.82
N LEU A 204 -7.29 -4.44 15.71
CA LEU A 204 -7.07 -3.32 16.61
C LEU A 204 -7.86 -2.12 16.09
N ASP A 205 -8.80 -1.61 16.90
CA ASP A 205 -9.38 -0.29 16.65
C ASP A 205 -8.25 0.75 16.76
N GLN A 206 -7.86 1.31 15.61
CA GLN A 206 -6.82 2.34 15.53
C GLN A 206 -7.08 3.51 16.50
N ARG A 207 -8.34 3.79 16.85
CA ARG A 207 -8.71 4.90 17.75
C ARG A 207 -8.38 4.65 19.22
N VAL A 208 -8.27 3.38 19.62
CA VAL A 208 -8.21 2.98 21.04
C VAL A 208 -6.88 2.31 21.38
N PHE A 209 -6.22 1.67 20.41
CA PHE A 209 -5.03 0.85 20.64
C PHE A 209 -3.73 1.50 20.15
N ASN A 210 -2.64 1.12 20.82
CA ASN A 210 -1.26 1.43 20.42
C ASN A 210 -0.88 0.72 19.10
N ALA A 211 0.25 1.13 18.51
CA ALA A 211 0.89 0.44 17.40
C ALA A 211 0.98 -1.09 17.62
N PRO A 212 0.82 -1.91 16.56
CA PRO A 212 0.77 -3.36 16.71
C PRO A 212 2.12 -3.94 17.16
N THR A 213 2.09 -5.06 17.88
CA THR A 213 3.28 -5.82 18.26
C THR A 213 3.67 -6.86 17.21
N SER A 214 4.90 -7.36 17.25
CA SER A 214 5.38 -8.40 16.32
C SER A 214 4.51 -9.67 16.35
N SER A 215 4.09 -10.11 17.54
CA SER A 215 3.20 -11.27 17.72
C SER A 215 1.76 -11.03 17.26
N GLN A 216 1.33 -9.78 17.12
CA GLN A 216 0.01 -9.43 16.59
C GLN A 216 -0.02 -9.42 15.07
N VAL A 217 1.11 -9.12 14.41
CA VAL A 217 1.18 -9.00 12.95
C VAL A 217 1.53 -10.32 12.26
N ALA A 218 2.32 -11.18 12.90
CA ALA A 218 2.70 -12.47 12.32
C ALA A 218 3.15 -13.49 13.38
N ALA A 219 3.08 -14.77 13.01
CA ALA A 219 3.50 -15.91 13.82
C ALA A 219 4.04 -17.06 12.93
N ILE A 220 4.79 -17.97 13.56
CA ILE A 220 5.18 -19.25 12.95
C ILE A 220 4.03 -20.22 13.17
N TRP A 221 3.57 -20.87 12.10
CA TRP A 221 2.51 -21.87 12.13
C TRP A 221 3.09 -23.28 12.20
N VAL A 222 2.60 -24.10 13.12
CA VAL A 222 2.98 -25.51 13.29
C VAL A 222 1.80 -26.37 12.83
N GLU A 223 2.04 -27.34 11.94
CA GLU A 223 1.02 -28.15 11.21
C GLU A 223 0.11 -29.07 12.06
N ASN A 224 -0.14 -28.76 13.33
CA ASN A 224 -1.00 -29.57 14.22
C ASN A 224 -2.37 -28.93 14.51
N ASP A 225 -2.64 -27.70 14.05
CA ASP A 225 -3.92 -27.02 14.24
C ASP A 225 -4.77 -27.08 12.96
N ASP A 226 -6.07 -27.39 13.12
CA ASP A 226 -7.03 -27.72 12.07
C ASP A 226 -6.92 -26.86 10.79
N GLU A 227 -6.62 -27.50 9.65
CA GLU A 227 -6.52 -26.88 8.31
C GLU A 227 -7.76 -26.06 7.90
N ASP A 228 -8.92 -26.33 8.50
CA ASP A 228 -10.19 -25.69 8.17
C ASP A 228 -10.27 -24.21 8.61
N GLN A 229 -9.39 -23.74 9.50
CA GLN A 229 -9.29 -22.31 9.86
C GLN A 229 -8.46 -21.48 8.86
N LEU A 230 -7.73 -22.12 7.94
CA LEU A 230 -6.75 -21.47 7.05
C LEU A 230 -7.38 -20.60 5.94
N ARG A 231 -8.70 -20.67 5.71
CA ARG A 231 -9.31 -20.17 4.47
C ARG A 231 -10.02 -18.81 4.54
N GLY A 232 -9.96 -18.11 5.67
CA GLY A 232 -10.76 -16.90 5.85
C GLY A 232 -10.21 -15.63 5.19
N ARG A 233 -9.05 -15.15 5.68
CA ARG A 233 -8.59 -13.78 5.42
C ARG A 233 -7.08 -13.60 5.51
N ASP A 234 -6.36 -14.45 6.23
CA ASP A 234 -4.94 -14.26 6.50
C ASP A 234 -4.03 -14.83 5.40
N ILE A 235 -2.75 -14.46 5.47
CA ILE A 235 -1.74 -14.81 4.48
C ILE A 235 -0.83 -15.88 5.06
N PHE A 236 -0.72 -17.01 4.39
CA PHE A 236 0.19 -18.09 4.74
C PHE A 236 1.30 -18.17 3.70
N VAL A 237 2.55 -18.03 4.14
CA VAL A 237 3.74 -18.05 3.29
C VAL A 237 4.43 -19.39 3.47
N PHE A 238 4.55 -20.13 2.36
CA PHE A 238 5.19 -21.44 2.31
C PHE A 238 6.60 -21.32 1.72
N ASN A 239 7.46 -22.28 2.06
CA ASN A 239 8.82 -22.33 1.53
C ASN A 239 8.91 -22.71 0.03
N HIS A 240 8.14 -23.72 -0.40
CA HIS A 240 8.27 -24.32 -1.74
C HIS A 240 6.94 -24.40 -2.50
N SER A 241 6.07 -23.39 -2.40
CA SER A 241 4.86 -23.35 -3.22
C SER A 241 5.14 -23.07 -4.71
N GLY A 242 6.33 -22.57 -5.05
CA GLY A 242 6.64 -22.09 -6.41
C GLY A 242 5.70 -20.96 -6.85
N GLY A 243 5.08 -20.29 -5.88
CA GLY A 243 3.96 -19.38 -6.07
C GLY A 243 4.08 -18.20 -5.12
N SER A 244 3.93 -17.00 -5.65
CA SER A 244 3.91 -15.77 -4.84
C SER A 244 2.53 -15.56 -4.24
N HIS A 245 2.48 -15.18 -2.96
CA HIS A 245 1.22 -14.93 -2.24
C HIS A 245 0.74 -13.51 -2.49
N ILE A 246 -0.49 -13.35 -2.99
CA ILE A 246 -1.07 -12.03 -3.25
C ILE A 246 -1.60 -11.44 -1.94
N VAL A 247 -1.08 -10.28 -1.57
CA VAL A 247 -1.66 -9.46 -0.51
C VAL A 247 -2.86 -8.73 -1.10
N GLN A 248 -4.04 -8.96 -0.55
CA GLN A 248 -5.27 -8.33 -1.05
C GLN A 248 -5.33 -6.86 -0.63
N TYR A 249 -5.81 -5.98 -1.52
CA TYR A 249 -5.86 -4.54 -1.29
C TYR A 249 -6.78 -4.12 -0.12
N TYR A 250 -7.68 -5.01 0.30
CA TYR A 250 -8.59 -4.81 1.43
C TYR A 250 -8.08 -5.41 2.74
N PHE A 251 -6.86 -5.94 2.76
CA PHE A 251 -6.19 -6.34 4.00
C PHE A 251 -5.55 -5.12 4.65
N GLY A 252 -5.73 -4.99 5.95
CA GLY A 252 -5.15 -3.92 6.73
C GLY A 252 -3.61 -3.94 6.72
N CYS A 253 -2.99 -5.11 6.52
CA CYS A 253 -1.55 -5.21 6.34
C CYS A 253 -1.05 -4.80 4.93
N TYR A 254 -1.93 -4.50 3.97
CA TYR A 254 -1.54 -4.22 2.58
C TYR A 254 -0.60 -3.02 2.43
N ASP A 255 -0.96 -1.90 3.05
CA ASP A 255 -0.16 -0.67 3.02
C ASP A 255 1.13 -0.79 3.87
N PRO A 256 1.11 -1.23 5.14
CA PRO A 256 2.33 -1.31 5.93
C PRO A 256 3.34 -2.32 5.40
N LEU A 257 2.89 -3.41 4.73
CA LEU A 257 3.80 -4.35 4.08
C LEU A 257 4.50 -3.76 2.85
N ARG A 258 3.86 -2.80 2.17
CA ARG A 258 4.38 -2.19 0.93
C ARG A 258 5.10 -0.86 1.16
N TYR A 259 4.65 -0.08 2.13
CA TYR A 259 5.12 1.27 2.40
C TYR A 259 5.64 1.44 3.83
N PRO A 260 6.68 0.69 4.28
CA PRO A 260 7.13 0.77 5.68
C PRO A 260 7.63 2.16 6.10
N LEU A 261 8.07 3.00 5.16
CA LEU A 261 8.47 4.38 5.46
C LEU A 261 7.28 5.31 5.75
N LEU A 262 6.07 4.93 5.35
CA LEU A 262 4.83 5.63 5.73
C LEU A 262 4.17 5.02 6.96
N PHE A 263 4.49 3.77 7.27
CA PHE A 263 3.98 3.00 8.40
C PHE A 263 5.14 2.46 9.25
N PRO A 264 5.97 3.35 9.86
CA PRO A 264 7.16 2.93 10.60
C PRO A 264 6.82 2.04 11.78
N PHE A 265 5.64 2.19 12.38
CA PHE A 265 5.14 1.35 13.48
C PHE A 265 4.26 0.19 13.01
N GLY A 266 4.09 -0.01 11.71
CA GLY A 266 3.31 -1.12 11.16
C GLY A 266 1.80 -0.99 11.36
N ASP A 267 1.31 0.23 11.62
CA ASP A 267 -0.11 0.52 11.79
C ASP A 267 -0.93 0.02 10.61
N VAL A 268 -2.17 -0.36 10.91
CA VAL A 268 -3.09 -0.92 9.93
C VAL A 268 -3.41 0.15 8.87
N GLY A 269 -3.28 -0.21 7.60
CA GLY A 269 -3.68 0.62 6.47
C GLY A 269 -5.19 0.68 6.28
N TRP A 270 -5.62 1.00 5.05
CA TRP A 270 -7.04 0.90 4.73
C TRP A 270 -7.51 -0.56 4.74
N HIS A 271 -8.67 -0.82 5.34
CA HIS A 271 -9.35 -2.11 5.28
C HIS A 271 -10.85 -1.92 5.39
N GLN A 272 -11.61 -2.92 4.95
CA GLN A 272 -13.08 -2.88 4.96
C GLN A 272 -13.69 -2.88 6.38
N GLY A 273 -12.90 -3.16 7.42
CA GLY A 273 -13.36 -3.24 8.81
C GLY A 273 -13.36 -1.90 9.56
N ILE A 274 -12.96 -0.79 8.91
CA ILE A 274 -12.96 0.53 9.55
C ILE A 274 -14.39 0.96 9.88
N GLU A 275 -14.70 1.03 11.17
CA GLU A 275 -16.02 1.41 11.64
C GLU A 275 -16.33 2.90 11.40
N ARG A 276 -17.61 3.26 11.38
CA ARG A 276 -18.06 4.66 11.37
C ARG A 276 -18.56 5.06 12.75
N ILE A 277 -18.23 6.28 13.18
CA ILE A 277 -18.80 6.89 14.37
C ILE A 277 -20.29 7.06 14.16
N SER A 278 -21.10 6.33 14.92
CA SER A 278 -22.56 6.45 14.84
C SER A 278 -22.98 7.84 15.36
N ARG A 279 -23.53 8.68 14.47
CA ARG A 279 -24.20 9.92 14.88
C ARG A 279 -25.65 9.58 15.23
N GLY A 280 -25.91 9.21 16.48
CA GLY A 280 -27.20 9.09 17.18
C GLY A 280 -28.53 9.22 16.39
N ARG A 281 -28.69 8.50 15.28
CA ARG A 281 -29.98 8.19 14.67
C ARG A 281 -30.06 6.68 14.61
N ARG A 282 -31.02 6.11 15.36
CA ARG A 282 -31.44 4.72 15.19
C ARG A 282 -31.70 4.51 13.70
N SER A 283 -30.76 3.86 13.03
CA SER A 283 -30.90 3.50 11.64
C SER A 283 -31.01 2.00 11.59
N THR A 284 -32.23 1.54 11.35
CA THR A 284 -32.53 0.19 10.89
C THR A 284 -31.96 0.04 9.48
N TYR A 285 -30.65 -0.17 9.37
CA TYR A 285 -30.06 -0.71 8.15
C TYR A 285 -29.62 -2.13 8.50
N ASN A 286 -30.35 -3.09 7.93
CA ASN A 286 -29.96 -4.49 7.97
C ASN A 286 -28.54 -4.61 7.44
N GLU A 287 -27.68 -5.23 8.25
CA GLU A 287 -26.36 -5.69 7.86
C GLU A 287 -26.47 -6.54 6.60
N THR A 288 -26.07 -5.98 5.46
CA THR A 288 -25.49 -6.78 4.39
C THR A 288 -24.03 -6.39 4.30
N ASN A 289 -23.23 -6.97 5.21
CA ASN A 289 -21.77 -7.04 5.14
C ASN A 289 -21.34 -7.87 3.92
N GLY A 290 -21.57 -7.34 2.72
CA GLY A 290 -21.05 -7.88 1.47
C GLY A 290 -19.84 -7.07 1.04
N SER A 291 -18.67 -7.70 0.99
CA SER A 291 -17.47 -7.13 0.39
C SER A 291 -17.80 -6.56 -1.00
N ILE A 292 -17.55 -5.27 -1.23
CA ILE A 292 -17.76 -4.65 -2.55
C ILE A 292 -16.67 -5.22 -3.47
N ASN A 293 -17.00 -6.28 -4.19
CA ASN A 293 -16.13 -6.85 -5.20
C ASN A 293 -16.21 -5.99 -6.48
N PRO A 294 -15.11 -5.34 -6.92
CA PRO A 294 -15.11 -4.53 -8.13
C PRO A 294 -15.47 -5.33 -9.39
N GLN A 295 -15.23 -6.65 -9.39
CA GLN A 295 -15.59 -7.55 -10.48
C GLN A 295 -17.10 -7.81 -10.60
N GLN A 296 -17.88 -7.46 -9.57
CA GLN A 296 -19.34 -7.58 -9.56
C GLN A 296 -20.05 -6.27 -9.91
N SER A 297 -19.29 -5.20 -10.19
CA SER A 297 -19.85 -3.89 -10.54
C SER A 297 -19.84 -3.74 -12.06
N VAL A 298 -20.97 -3.36 -12.65
CA VAL A 298 -21.12 -3.30 -14.11
C VAL A 298 -20.60 -1.96 -14.67
N SER A 299 -20.39 -0.97 -13.80
CA SER A 299 -19.85 0.35 -14.13
C SER A 299 -19.12 0.99 -12.94
N ALA A 300 -18.27 1.98 -13.23
CA ALA A 300 -17.60 2.77 -12.20
C ALA A 300 -18.61 3.62 -11.39
N GLU A 301 -19.68 4.09 -12.03
CA GLU A 301 -20.77 4.83 -11.37
C GLU A 301 -21.52 3.95 -10.36
N GLU A 302 -21.73 2.67 -10.67
CA GLU A 302 -22.37 1.72 -9.75
C GLU A 302 -21.46 1.41 -8.55
N LEU A 303 -20.16 1.26 -8.77
CA LEU A 303 -19.16 1.07 -7.71
C LEU A 303 -19.14 2.27 -6.76
N LEU A 304 -19.05 3.49 -7.30
CA LEU A 304 -19.08 4.74 -6.53
C LEU A 304 -20.41 4.92 -5.79
N ALA A 305 -21.54 4.54 -6.41
CA ALA A 305 -22.85 4.59 -5.75
C ALA A 305 -23.00 3.53 -4.65
N ARG A 306 -22.31 2.39 -4.74
CA ARG A 306 -22.27 1.38 -3.67
C ARG A 306 -21.36 1.84 -2.52
N GLU A 307 -20.22 2.45 -2.82
CA GLU A 307 -19.34 3.08 -1.82
C GLU A 307 -20.01 4.25 -1.08
N GLN A 308 -20.86 5.04 -1.77
CA GLN A 308 -21.63 6.12 -1.14
C GLN A 308 -22.78 5.60 -0.25
N ARG A 309 -23.21 4.36 -0.44
CA ARG A 309 -24.34 3.74 0.30
C ARG A 309 -23.90 2.86 1.46
N GLY A 310 -22.70 2.27 1.39
CA GLY A 310 -22.00 1.66 2.53
C GLY A 310 -21.31 2.71 3.38
#